data_AF-A0A066Z0K1-F1
#
_entry.id   AF-A0A066Z0K1-F1
#
_cell.length_a   1.000
_cell.length_b   1.000
_cell.length_c   1.000
_cell.angle_alpha   90.00
_cell.angle_beta   90.00
_cell.angle_gamma   90.00
#
_symmetry.space_group_name_H-M   'P 1'
#
loop_
_entity.id
_entity.type
_entity.pdbx_description
1 polymer ?
#
loop_
_entity_poly.entity_id
_entity_poly.type
_entity_poly.pdbx_seq_one_letter_code
_entity_poly.pdbx_strand_id
1 'polypeptide(L)'
;MARDANAPDSYFALAGQHGLPQSWCLHHEDRFNPWHRQYLLNFENALRSVPGCEAVTLPYWDISTNLPDRLQHPPLDKYVLPADPGAKATPQPVTGYFPYTTQRYSVAGIAQNVQNFGVLEDIATSLTQSLWGAYNVNGYQDFSIQAHDGGHGAIGPTMGDQNVASYDPVFWFFHCNIDRLWLSWQTRVGGTTLTGFRSTLGADTGWLTSPFNALPPFTETADQTIESLVSYDRLDLPSPRRTSWRTCPEAPTPSARSRSAAPTRSRSG
;
A
#
# COMPACT_ATOMS: atom_id res chain seq x y z
N MET A 1 5.53 -4.20 -18.35
CA MET A 1 6.88 -4.80 -18.21
C MET A 1 7.59 -5.06 -19.55
N ALA A 2 6.93 -4.97 -20.72
CA ALA A 2 7.57 -5.20 -22.02
C ALA A 2 8.18 -3.94 -22.69
N ARG A 3 8.02 -2.75 -22.09
CA ARG A 3 8.61 -1.51 -22.60
C ARG A 3 10.14 -1.56 -22.50
N ASP A 4 10.83 -0.90 -23.43
CA ASP A 4 12.29 -0.79 -23.43
C ASP A 4 12.81 -0.24 -22.10
N ALA A 5 13.85 -0.85 -21.55
CA ALA A 5 14.38 -0.51 -20.23
C ALA A 5 14.93 0.93 -20.13
N ASN A 6 15.28 1.55 -21.27
CA ASN A 6 15.75 2.93 -21.33
C ASN A 6 14.60 3.95 -21.43
N ALA A 7 13.37 3.50 -21.69
CA ALA A 7 12.23 4.40 -21.64
C ALA A 7 11.99 4.82 -20.18
N PRO A 8 11.84 6.13 -19.89
CA PRO A 8 11.75 6.64 -18.51
C PRO A 8 10.51 6.15 -17.76
N ASP A 9 9.46 5.77 -18.49
CA ASP A 9 8.19 5.21 -18.00
C ASP A 9 8.11 3.68 -18.18
N SER A 10 9.26 3.03 -18.38
CA SER A 10 9.36 1.56 -18.36
C SER A 10 9.33 1.04 -16.92
N TYR A 11 8.92 -0.22 -16.77
CA TYR A 11 8.94 -0.88 -15.46
C TYR A 11 10.35 -0.89 -14.85
N PHE A 12 11.39 -1.15 -15.65
CA PHE A 12 12.77 -1.13 -15.19
C PHE A 12 13.23 0.26 -14.73
N ALA A 13 12.95 1.30 -15.51
CA ALA A 13 13.36 2.66 -15.17
C ALA A 13 12.63 3.18 -13.92
N LEU A 14 11.34 2.87 -13.77
CA LEU A 14 10.55 3.23 -12.60
C LEU A 14 11.02 2.48 -11.36
N ALA A 15 11.18 1.15 -11.43
CA ALA A 15 11.72 0.35 -10.33
C ALA A 15 13.10 0.86 -9.88
N GLY A 16 13.96 1.23 -10.83
CA GLY A 16 15.29 1.77 -10.56
C GLY A 16 15.34 3.15 -9.91
N GLN A 17 14.19 3.81 -9.66
CA GLN A 17 14.12 5.02 -8.84
C GLN A 17 14.32 4.72 -7.35
N HIS A 18 13.81 3.57 -6.86
CA HIS A 18 13.89 3.19 -5.46
C HIS A 18 15.30 2.76 -5.07
N GLY A 19 15.77 1.63 -5.59
CA GLY A 19 17.13 1.14 -5.40
C GLY A 19 18.05 1.49 -6.58
N LEU A 20 18.93 0.56 -6.95
CA LEU A 20 19.86 0.77 -8.04
C LEU A 20 19.13 0.92 -9.39
N PRO A 21 19.65 1.75 -10.33
CA PRO A 21 20.88 2.53 -10.22
C PRO A 21 20.74 3.88 -9.50
N GLN A 22 19.52 4.39 -9.28
CA GLN A 22 19.33 5.80 -8.94
C GLN A 22 19.34 6.05 -7.42
N SER A 23 18.80 5.10 -6.65
CA SER A 23 18.82 5.07 -5.19
C SER A 23 18.23 6.32 -4.54
N TRP A 24 17.05 6.77 -5.01
CA TRP A 24 16.38 7.96 -4.46
C TRP A 24 15.55 7.68 -3.22
N CYS A 25 15.29 6.41 -2.91
CA CYS A 25 14.39 6.05 -1.83
C CYS A 25 14.82 6.63 -0.48
N LEU A 26 13.84 7.19 0.23
CA LEU A 26 14.03 7.71 1.59
C LEU A 26 13.55 6.65 2.57
N HIS A 27 14.46 6.10 3.38
CA HIS A 27 14.18 5.08 4.41
C HIS A 27 14.67 5.57 5.76
N HIS A 28 14.01 5.12 6.83
CA HIS A 28 14.42 5.42 8.21
C HIS A 28 14.52 6.93 8.51
N GLU A 29 13.61 7.70 7.90
CA GLU A 29 13.47 9.14 8.11
C GLU A 29 12.01 9.59 7.96
N ASP A 30 11.68 10.81 8.41
CA ASP A 30 10.31 11.34 8.43
C ASP A 30 9.61 11.37 7.06
N ARG A 31 10.39 11.47 5.98
CA ARG A 31 9.86 11.54 4.61
C ARG A 31 9.56 10.17 4.00
N PHE A 32 9.79 9.07 4.72
CA PHE A 32 9.58 7.71 4.22
C PHE A 32 8.17 7.50 3.62
N ASN A 33 7.10 7.68 4.40
CA ASN A 33 5.73 7.49 3.87
C ASN A 33 5.38 8.52 2.78
N PRO A 34 5.66 9.83 2.95
CA PRO A 34 5.47 10.82 1.90
C PRO A 34 6.13 10.48 0.57
N TRP A 35 7.39 10.03 0.60
CA TRP A 35 8.16 9.67 -0.60
C TRP A 35 7.57 8.44 -1.29
N HIS A 36 7.26 7.39 -0.51
CA HIS A 36 6.72 6.15 -1.08
C HIS A 36 5.30 6.36 -1.65
N ARG A 37 4.46 7.20 -1.05
CA ARG A 37 3.16 7.59 -1.64
C ARG A 37 3.34 8.24 -3.02
N GLN A 38 4.26 9.20 -3.14
CA GLN A 38 4.52 9.84 -4.43
C GLN A 38 5.10 8.86 -5.45
N TYR A 39 5.95 7.95 -5.00
CA TYR A 39 6.53 6.91 -5.85
C TYR A 39 5.46 5.94 -6.40
N LEU A 40 4.51 5.53 -5.56
CA LEU A 40 3.36 4.72 -5.98
C LEU A 40 2.49 5.47 -7.01
N LEU A 41 2.20 6.75 -6.78
CA LEU A 41 1.45 7.58 -7.73
C LEU A 41 2.17 7.75 -9.07
N ASN A 42 3.49 7.92 -9.05
CA ASN A 42 4.29 7.99 -10.28
C ASN A 42 4.20 6.68 -11.08
N PHE A 43 4.32 5.53 -10.41
CA PHE A 43 4.17 4.23 -11.06
C PHE A 43 2.75 3.99 -11.59
N GLU A 44 1.73 4.34 -10.81
CA GLU A 44 0.33 4.26 -11.21
C GLU A 44 0.04 5.14 -12.44
N ASN A 45 0.56 6.37 -12.48
CA ASN A 45 0.41 7.26 -13.63
C ASN A 45 1.13 6.74 -14.87
N ALA A 46 2.27 6.06 -14.72
CA ALA A 46 2.91 5.36 -15.84
C ALA A 46 2.03 4.22 -16.38
N LEU A 47 1.32 3.48 -15.53
CA LEU A 47 0.32 2.51 -15.98
C LEU A 47 -0.85 3.18 -16.70
N ARG A 48 -1.36 4.30 -16.17
CA ARG A 48 -2.43 5.09 -16.80
C ARG A 48 -2.04 5.69 -18.15
N SER A 49 -0.75 5.90 -18.40
CA SER A 49 -0.25 6.37 -19.70
C SER A 49 -0.42 5.33 -20.82
N VAL A 50 -0.66 4.06 -20.48
CA VAL A 50 -0.89 3.00 -21.46
C VAL A 50 -2.32 3.15 -22.02
N PRO A 51 -2.50 3.23 -23.35
CA PRO A 51 -3.83 3.36 -23.95
C PRO A 51 -4.79 2.27 -23.48
N GLY A 52 -5.96 2.68 -22.96
CA GLY A 52 -6.96 1.79 -22.39
C GLY A 52 -6.77 1.44 -20.91
N CYS A 53 -5.75 2.00 -20.24
CA CYS A 53 -5.48 1.84 -18.81
C CYS A 53 -5.67 3.13 -17.99
N GLU A 54 -6.30 4.16 -18.56
CA GLU A 54 -6.40 5.50 -17.97
C GLU A 54 -7.10 5.51 -16.60
N ALA A 55 -7.95 4.52 -16.34
CA ALA A 55 -8.69 4.36 -15.08
C ALA A 55 -8.06 3.37 -14.09
N VAL A 56 -6.89 2.81 -14.38
CA VAL A 56 -6.22 1.86 -13.47
C VAL A 56 -5.85 2.54 -12.15
N THR A 57 -6.06 1.82 -11.06
CA THR A 57 -5.50 2.11 -9.75
C THR A 57 -4.72 0.89 -9.26
N LEU A 58 -3.61 1.10 -8.57
CA LEU A 58 -2.85 0.03 -7.94
C LEU A 58 -3.63 -0.53 -6.74
N PRO A 59 -3.98 -1.82 -6.73
CA PRO A 59 -4.54 -2.43 -5.54
C PRO A 59 -3.44 -2.71 -4.51
N TYR A 60 -3.83 -2.75 -3.24
CA TYR A 60 -2.93 -3.18 -2.18
C TYR A 60 -3.02 -4.70 -1.96
N TRP A 61 -1.97 -5.28 -1.39
CA TRP A 61 -2.02 -6.62 -0.81
C TRP A 61 -1.96 -6.52 0.72
N ASP A 62 -3.05 -6.90 1.39
CA ASP A 62 -3.07 -7.06 2.84
C ASP A 62 -2.13 -8.19 3.26
N ILE A 63 -0.96 -7.83 3.82
CA ILE A 63 0.08 -8.79 4.21
C ILE A 63 -0.36 -9.75 5.33
N SER A 64 -1.48 -9.48 6.02
CA SER A 64 -2.08 -10.44 6.96
C SER A 64 -2.74 -11.63 6.26
N THR A 65 -2.92 -11.55 4.94
CA THR A 65 -3.50 -12.60 4.10
C THR A 65 -2.42 -13.30 3.28
N ASN A 66 -2.71 -14.52 2.82
CA ASN A 66 -1.82 -15.23 1.90
C ASN A 66 -1.55 -14.41 0.64
N LEU A 67 -0.35 -14.59 0.06
CA LEU A 67 0.02 -13.96 -1.22
C LEU A 67 -1.08 -14.23 -2.27
N PRO A 68 -1.68 -13.18 -2.87
CA PRO A 68 -2.76 -13.33 -3.84
C PRO A 68 -2.36 -14.23 -5.01
N ASP A 69 -3.28 -15.09 -5.47
CA ASP A 69 -3.03 -16.02 -6.58
C ASP A 69 -2.50 -15.31 -7.83
N ARG A 70 -3.05 -14.13 -8.17
CA ARG A 70 -2.58 -13.38 -9.34
C ARG A 70 -1.10 -12.98 -9.27
N LEU A 71 -0.55 -12.78 -8.08
CA LEU A 71 0.87 -12.49 -7.86
C LEU A 71 1.75 -13.74 -7.93
N GLN A 72 1.18 -14.93 -8.06
CA GLN A 72 1.90 -16.20 -8.18
C GLN A 72 2.04 -16.65 -9.65
N HIS A 73 1.44 -15.92 -10.59
CA HIS A 73 1.45 -16.27 -12.02
C HIS A 73 2.00 -15.14 -12.89
N PRO A 74 2.55 -15.45 -14.08
CA PRO A 74 3.00 -14.45 -15.03
C PRO A 74 1.94 -13.39 -15.40
N PRO A 75 2.35 -12.13 -15.62
CA PRO A 75 3.72 -11.62 -15.52
C PRO A 75 4.10 -11.11 -14.11
N LEU A 76 3.31 -11.38 -13.07
CA LEU A 76 3.49 -10.80 -11.74
C LEU A 76 4.23 -11.73 -10.76
N ASP A 77 4.51 -12.97 -11.14
CA ASP A 77 5.24 -13.95 -10.31
C ASP A 77 6.71 -13.59 -10.13
N LYS A 78 7.33 -13.06 -11.18
CA LYS A 78 8.74 -12.66 -11.21
C LYS A 78 9.00 -11.67 -12.33
N TYR A 79 10.15 -11.01 -12.24
CA TYR A 79 10.67 -10.16 -13.30
C TYR A 79 12.10 -10.56 -13.63
N VAL A 80 12.41 -10.70 -14.92
CA VAL A 80 13.78 -10.90 -15.40
C VAL A 80 14.32 -9.53 -15.79
N LEU A 81 15.37 -9.07 -15.11
CA LEU A 81 15.91 -7.74 -15.36
C LEU A 81 16.56 -7.72 -16.75
N PRO A 82 16.23 -6.76 -17.61
CA PRO A 82 16.78 -6.65 -18.96
C PRO A 82 18.22 -6.11 -19.00
N ALA A 83 18.71 -5.54 -17.90
CA ALA A 83 20.07 -5.02 -17.76
C ALA A 83 20.52 -5.11 -16.29
N ASP A 84 21.83 -4.99 -16.04
CA ASP A 84 22.37 -4.91 -14.67
C ASP A 84 22.04 -3.53 -14.07
N PRO A 85 21.18 -3.45 -13.03
CA PRO A 85 20.85 -2.18 -12.39
C PRO A 85 22.04 -1.56 -11.67
N GLY A 86 23.04 -2.36 -11.27
CA GLY A 86 24.23 -1.85 -10.62
C GLY A 86 25.32 -1.39 -11.59
N ALA A 87 25.25 -1.72 -12.88
CA ALA A 87 26.25 -1.29 -13.87
C ALA A 87 26.35 0.24 -14.05
N LYS A 88 25.29 0.98 -13.72
CA LYS A 88 25.24 2.46 -13.78
C LYS A 88 25.06 3.12 -12.40
N ALA A 89 25.25 2.37 -11.33
CA ALA A 89 25.07 2.89 -9.98
C ALA A 89 26.09 3.98 -9.62
N THR A 90 25.68 4.92 -8.77
CA THR A 90 26.51 6.03 -8.26
C THR A 90 26.47 5.98 -6.72
N PRO A 91 27.60 6.15 -5.99
CA PRO A 91 28.91 6.63 -6.45
C PRO A 91 29.78 5.61 -7.18
N GLN A 92 29.40 4.33 -7.28
CA GLN A 92 30.17 3.33 -8.02
C GLN A 92 29.26 2.26 -8.63
N PRO A 93 29.64 1.69 -9.79
CA PRO A 93 28.99 0.50 -10.29
C PRO A 93 29.09 -0.65 -9.28
N VAL A 94 27.97 -1.34 -9.06
CA VAL A 94 27.89 -2.58 -8.29
C VAL A 94 27.59 -3.69 -9.30
N THR A 95 28.43 -4.71 -9.39
CA THR A 95 28.22 -5.78 -10.38
C THR A 95 27.63 -7.02 -9.73
N GLY A 96 26.87 -7.80 -10.49
CA GLY A 96 26.47 -9.16 -10.09
C GLY A 96 24.97 -9.38 -10.02
N TYR A 97 24.18 -8.42 -10.47
CA TYR A 97 22.74 -8.61 -10.58
C TYR A 97 22.42 -9.32 -11.90
N PHE A 98 23.02 -8.96 -13.03
CA PHE A 98 22.60 -9.51 -14.33
C PHE A 98 23.31 -10.82 -14.76
N PRO A 99 22.59 -11.83 -15.32
CA PRO A 99 21.12 -11.87 -15.48
C PRO A 99 20.42 -12.11 -14.13
N TYR A 100 19.54 -11.19 -13.72
CA TYR A 100 18.79 -11.27 -12.47
C TYR A 100 17.36 -11.70 -12.76
N THR A 101 16.84 -12.64 -11.99
CA THR A 101 15.40 -12.90 -11.93
C THR A 101 14.96 -12.72 -10.49
N THR A 102 13.90 -11.94 -10.27
CA THR A 102 13.39 -11.71 -8.92
C THR A 102 12.90 -13.01 -8.28
N GLN A 103 13.14 -13.15 -6.98
CA GLN A 103 12.91 -14.36 -6.21
C GLN A 103 12.14 -14.06 -4.92
N ARG A 104 11.17 -14.93 -4.65
CA ARG A 104 10.33 -14.91 -3.45
C ARG A 104 10.42 -16.25 -2.74
N TYR A 105 10.10 -16.28 -1.45
CA TYR A 105 9.83 -17.53 -0.75
C TYR A 105 8.50 -18.14 -1.24
N SER A 106 8.24 -19.40 -0.87
CA SER A 106 6.94 -20.03 -1.13
C SER A 106 5.82 -19.31 -0.36
N VAL A 107 4.57 -19.42 -0.80
CA VAL A 107 3.41 -18.79 -0.11
C VAL A 107 3.37 -19.16 1.38
N ALA A 108 3.60 -20.43 1.70
CA ALA A 108 3.67 -20.90 3.09
C ALA A 108 4.89 -20.31 3.84
N GLY A 109 6.03 -20.19 3.17
CA GLY A 109 7.23 -19.54 3.71
C GLY A 109 7.01 -18.06 4.02
N ILE A 110 6.36 -17.33 3.11
CA ILE A 110 5.98 -15.92 3.30
C ILE A 110 5.07 -15.79 4.52
N ALA A 111 3.99 -16.60 4.60
CA ALA A 111 3.05 -16.55 5.72
C ALA A 111 3.73 -16.85 7.07
N GLN A 112 4.65 -17.81 7.10
CA GLN A 112 5.43 -18.12 8.29
C GLN A 112 6.39 -16.98 8.65
N ASN A 113 7.07 -16.40 7.67
CA ASN A 113 8.03 -15.33 7.91
C ASN A 113 7.35 -14.03 8.37
N VAL A 114 6.15 -13.71 7.86
CA VAL A 114 5.34 -12.57 8.34
C VAL A 114 5.11 -12.67 9.86
N GLN A 115 4.92 -13.89 10.38
CA GLN A 115 4.82 -14.12 11.83
C GLN A 115 6.20 -14.02 12.51
N ASN A 116 7.22 -14.68 11.94
CA ASN A 116 8.57 -14.73 12.55
C ASN A 116 9.22 -13.34 12.68
N PHE A 117 8.94 -12.43 11.74
CA PHE A 117 9.43 -11.06 11.74
C PHE A 117 8.54 -10.09 12.54
N GLY A 118 7.48 -10.55 13.19
CA GLY A 118 6.62 -9.68 14.02
C GLY A 118 5.75 -8.69 13.23
N VAL A 119 5.66 -8.83 11.91
CA VAL A 119 5.03 -7.83 11.01
C VAL A 119 3.63 -7.43 11.45
N LEU A 120 2.80 -8.40 11.84
CA LEU A 120 1.41 -8.11 12.23
C LEU A 120 1.31 -7.44 13.61
N GLU A 121 2.25 -7.73 14.52
CA GLU A 121 2.32 -7.08 15.82
C GLU A 121 2.74 -5.62 15.68
N ASP A 122 3.73 -5.35 14.81
CA ASP A 122 4.18 -4.00 14.50
C ASP A 122 3.09 -3.18 13.79
N ILE A 123 2.37 -3.77 12.84
CA ILE A 123 1.19 -3.13 12.22
C ILE A 123 0.16 -2.79 13.29
N ALA A 124 -0.22 -3.76 14.13
CA ALA A 124 -1.21 -3.54 15.17
C ALA A 124 -0.77 -2.42 16.13
N THR A 125 0.50 -2.42 16.54
CA THR A 125 1.06 -1.40 17.44
C THR A 125 1.06 -0.02 16.79
N SER A 126 1.54 0.10 15.55
CA SER A 126 1.57 1.38 14.81
C SER A 126 0.18 2.02 14.74
N LEU A 127 -0.85 1.25 14.41
CA LEU A 127 -2.22 1.72 14.26
C LEU A 127 -2.87 2.18 15.57
N THR A 128 -2.25 1.94 16.74
CA THR A 128 -2.73 2.48 18.02
C THR A 128 -2.11 3.83 18.37
N GLN A 129 -0.97 4.20 17.81
CA GLN A 129 -0.17 5.36 18.21
C GLN A 129 -0.82 6.69 17.84
N SER A 130 -0.88 7.68 18.73
CA SER A 130 -1.39 9.03 18.36
C SER A 130 -0.32 9.96 17.81
N LEU A 131 0.93 9.72 18.18
CA LEU A 131 2.08 10.48 17.68
C LEU A 131 2.55 9.89 16.36
N TRP A 132 3.03 10.75 15.46
CA TRP A 132 3.77 10.33 14.27
C TRP A 132 4.99 9.49 14.67
N GLY A 133 5.75 9.94 15.68
CA GLY A 133 6.99 9.30 16.12
C GLY A 133 8.03 9.32 15.01
N ALA A 134 8.76 10.43 14.88
CA ALA A 134 9.92 10.52 13.99
C ALA A 134 10.88 9.34 14.22
N TYR A 135 11.79 9.05 13.29
CA TYR A 135 12.69 7.90 13.40
C TYR A 135 13.33 7.75 14.82
N ASN A 136 13.20 6.56 15.43
CA ASN A 136 13.57 6.23 16.81
C ASN A 136 12.78 6.93 17.94
N VAL A 137 11.66 7.59 17.62
CA VAL A 137 10.71 8.12 18.58
C VAL A 137 9.46 7.24 18.55
N ASN A 138 9.10 6.72 19.72
CA ASN A 138 7.91 5.89 19.87
C ASN A 138 6.66 6.61 19.31
N GLY A 139 6.12 6.07 18.21
CA GLY A 139 4.93 6.56 17.51
C GLY A 139 4.65 5.71 16.27
N TYR A 140 3.71 6.16 15.45
CA TYR A 140 3.23 5.40 14.29
C TYR A 140 4.35 4.96 13.34
N GLN A 141 5.22 5.90 12.95
CA GLN A 141 6.21 5.68 11.91
C GLN A 141 7.26 4.65 12.33
N ASP A 142 7.69 4.68 13.60
CA ASP A 142 8.68 3.73 14.13
C ASP A 142 8.21 2.27 13.96
N PHE A 143 7.01 1.93 14.45
CA PHE A 143 6.45 0.59 14.28
C PHE A 143 6.03 0.31 12.84
N SER A 144 5.55 1.31 12.09
CA SER A 144 5.24 1.13 10.66
C SER A 144 6.48 0.78 9.84
N ILE A 145 7.64 1.31 10.19
CA ILE A 145 8.93 0.99 9.55
C ILE A 145 9.37 -0.43 9.93
N GLN A 146 9.23 -0.82 11.20
CA GLN A 146 9.55 -2.20 11.64
C GLN A 146 8.69 -3.24 10.89
N ALA A 147 7.38 -2.99 10.79
CA ALA A 147 6.47 -3.79 9.98
C ALA A 147 6.88 -3.84 8.49
N HIS A 148 7.28 -2.70 7.93
CA HIS A 148 7.73 -2.59 6.55
C HIS A 148 8.98 -3.44 6.30
N ASP A 149 10.01 -3.29 7.13
CA ASP A 149 11.30 -3.98 7.00
C ASP A 149 11.13 -5.50 7.20
N GLY A 150 10.35 -5.89 8.21
CA GLY A 150 9.97 -7.29 8.44
C GLY A 150 9.17 -7.87 7.26
N GLY A 151 8.28 -7.08 6.66
CA GLY A 151 7.51 -7.47 5.47
C GLY A 151 8.40 -7.71 4.25
N HIS A 152 9.37 -6.83 4.00
CA HIS A 152 10.39 -7.02 2.96
C HIS A 152 11.17 -8.33 3.17
N GLY A 153 11.69 -8.56 4.38
CA GLY A 153 12.39 -9.78 4.75
C GLY A 153 11.51 -11.04 4.67
N ALA A 154 10.22 -10.91 4.95
CA ALA A 154 9.28 -12.02 4.91
C ALA A 154 8.99 -12.52 3.50
N ILE A 155 9.00 -11.64 2.50
CA ILE A 155 8.58 -11.97 1.13
C ILE A 155 9.64 -12.76 0.38
N GLY A 156 10.92 -12.41 0.51
CA GLY A 156 11.97 -13.10 -0.24
C GLY A 156 13.29 -12.36 -0.35
N PRO A 157 14.32 -13.02 -0.91
CA PRO A 157 15.65 -12.44 -1.04
C PRO A 157 15.68 -11.18 -1.92
N THR A 158 14.87 -11.10 -3.00
CA THR A 158 14.81 -9.86 -3.79
C THR A 158 14.14 -8.74 -3.01
N MET A 159 12.98 -9.00 -2.39
CA MET A 159 12.30 -8.00 -1.58
C MET A 159 13.12 -7.57 -0.36
N GLY A 160 13.96 -8.45 0.20
CA GLY A 160 14.86 -8.13 1.30
C GLY A 160 16.13 -7.35 0.92
N ASP A 161 16.42 -7.18 -0.37
CA ASP A 161 17.54 -6.34 -0.84
C ASP A 161 17.00 -5.00 -1.36
N GLN A 162 17.18 -3.94 -0.56
CA GLN A 162 16.77 -2.57 -0.90
C GLN A 162 17.30 -2.11 -2.27
N ASN A 163 18.44 -2.61 -2.73
CA ASN A 163 19.00 -2.25 -4.04
C ASN A 163 18.13 -2.72 -5.20
N VAL A 164 17.32 -3.76 -5.01
CA VAL A 164 16.56 -4.40 -6.09
C VAL A 164 15.11 -4.76 -5.74
N ALA A 165 14.64 -4.46 -4.52
CA ALA A 165 13.31 -4.83 -4.04
C ALA A 165 12.18 -4.38 -4.98
N SER A 166 12.25 -3.14 -5.46
CA SER A 166 11.26 -2.54 -6.36
C SER A 166 11.16 -3.18 -7.74
N TYR A 167 12.15 -3.99 -8.15
CA TYR A 167 12.06 -4.76 -9.39
C TYR A 167 11.09 -5.94 -9.26
N ASP A 168 10.83 -6.44 -8.04
CA ASP A 168 9.87 -7.50 -7.83
C ASP A 168 8.43 -6.93 -7.91
N PRO A 169 7.53 -7.46 -8.78
CA PRO A 169 6.18 -6.92 -8.92
C PRO A 169 5.37 -6.84 -7.62
N VAL A 170 5.64 -7.69 -6.62
CA VAL A 170 4.93 -7.67 -5.33
C VAL A 170 5.20 -6.39 -4.53
N PHE A 171 6.33 -5.72 -4.78
CA PHE A 171 6.73 -4.48 -4.12
C PHE A 171 5.60 -3.45 -4.14
N TRP A 172 5.01 -3.22 -5.31
CA TRP A 172 4.00 -2.18 -5.52
C TRP A 172 2.73 -2.43 -4.70
N PHE A 173 2.28 -3.69 -4.65
CA PHE A 173 1.08 -4.09 -3.90
C PHE A 173 1.32 -4.07 -2.39
N PHE A 174 2.52 -4.48 -1.96
CA PHE A 174 2.94 -4.40 -0.56
C PHE A 174 3.03 -2.94 -0.09
N HIS A 175 3.69 -2.07 -0.85
CA HIS A 175 3.81 -0.65 -0.53
C HIS A 175 2.47 0.09 -0.59
N CYS A 176 1.54 -0.31 -1.48
CA CYS A 176 0.17 0.19 -1.42
C CYS A 176 -0.54 -0.18 -0.10
N ASN A 177 -0.20 -1.32 0.52
CA ASN A 177 -0.75 -1.65 1.84
C ASN A 177 -0.10 -0.82 2.95
N ILE A 178 1.21 -0.53 2.86
CA ILE A 178 1.87 0.39 3.79
C ILE A 178 1.25 1.80 3.71
N ASP A 179 1.00 2.31 2.50
CA ASP A 179 0.34 3.60 2.32
C ASP A 179 -1.12 3.60 2.80
N ARG A 180 -1.86 2.50 2.56
CA ARG A 180 -3.21 2.31 3.10
C ARG A 180 -3.26 2.32 4.62
N LEU A 181 -2.30 1.66 5.28
CA LEU A 181 -2.18 1.67 6.74
C LEU A 181 -1.86 3.08 7.25
N TRP A 182 -1.02 3.83 6.53
CA TRP A 182 -0.75 5.22 6.85
C TRP A 182 -1.99 6.09 6.70
N LEU A 183 -2.75 5.95 5.62
CA LEU A 183 -4.02 6.67 5.45
C LEU A 183 -5.05 6.29 6.53
N SER A 184 -5.10 5.03 6.94
CA SER A 184 -5.94 4.57 8.05
C SER A 184 -5.57 5.27 9.35
N TRP A 185 -4.27 5.36 9.64
CA TRP A 185 -3.76 6.09 10.80
C TRP A 185 -4.07 7.59 10.71
N GLN A 186 -3.75 8.25 9.58
CA GLN A 186 -4.03 9.67 9.33
C GLN A 186 -5.51 9.97 9.58
N THR A 187 -6.40 9.15 9.03
CA THR A 187 -7.85 9.32 9.20
C THR A 187 -8.26 9.23 10.66
N ARG A 188 -7.74 8.25 11.41
CA ARG A 188 -8.06 8.05 12.82
C ARG A 188 -7.61 9.22 13.70
N VAL A 189 -6.44 9.79 13.44
CA VAL A 189 -5.85 10.87 14.25
C VAL A 189 -6.18 12.28 13.73
N GLY A 190 -6.95 12.39 12.65
CA GLY A 190 -7.23 13.68 11.99
C GLY A 190 -6.04 14.26 11.22
N GLY A 191 -5.04 13.43 10.89
CA GLY A 191 -3.80 13.79 10.20
C GLY A 191 -3.86 13.79 8.67
N THR A 192 -5.05 13.90 8.06
CA THR A 192 -5.23 13.95 6.59
C THR A 192 -5.06 15.35 6.00
N THR A 193 -4.93 16.37 6.86
CA THR A 193 -4.53 17.74 6.47
C THR A 193 -3.16 18.03 7.04
N LEU A 194 -2.41 18.98 6.47
CA LEU A 194 -1.09 19.36 6.97
C LEU A 194 -1.18 19.88 8.41
N THR A 195 -2.22 20.66 8.71
CA THR A 195 -2.48 21.17 10.07
C THR A 195 -2.75 20.03 11.04
N GLY A 196 -3.61 19.09 10.66
CA GLY A 196 -3.90 17.91 11.47
C GLY A 196 -2.68 17.02 11.67
N PHE A 197 -1.91 16.78 10.61
CA PHE A 197 -0.70 15.97 10.67
C PHE A 197 0.35 16.61 11.57
N ARG A 198 0.56 17.94 11.48
CA ARG A 198 1.44 18.68 12.40
C ARG A 198 1.05 18.53 13.87
N SER A 199 -0.23 18.36 14.17
CA SER A 199 -0.68 18.12 15.55
C SER A 199 -0.27 16.74 16.12
N THR A 200 0.11 15.80 15.24
CA THR A 200 0.61 14.47 15.62
C THR A 200 2.13 14.45 15.82
N LEU A 201 2.83 15.49 15.37
CA LEU A 201 4.26 15.61 15.52
C LEU A 201 4.62 16.04 16.95
N GLY A 202 5.84 15.70 17.36
CA GLY A 202 6.45 16.27 18.55
C GLY A 202 6.87 17.73 18.30
N ALA A 203 8.01 18.13 18.87
CA ALA A 203 8.50 19.50 18.72
C ALA A 203 9.06 19.82 17.31
N ASP A 204 9.61 18.83 16.61
CA ASP A 204 10.23 19.06 15.31
C ASP A 204 9.22 18.89 14.15
N THR A 205 8.99 20.00 13.44
CA THR A 205 8.17 20.06 12.23
C THR A 205 8.93 20.62 11.04
N GLY A 206 10.24 20.86 11.19
CA GLY A 206 11.08 21.52 10.20
C GLY A 206 11.15 20.79 8.87
N TRP A 207 11.10 19.45 8.90
CA TRP A 207 11.09 18.58 7.73
C TRP A 207 9.86 18.77 6.83
N LEU A 208 8.78 19.39 7.32
CA LEU A 208 7.59 19.75 6.54
C LEU A 208 7.66 21.14 5.89
N THR A 209 8.84 21.76 5.90
CA THR A 209 9.06 23.09 5.32
C THR A 209 10.24 23.09 4.36
N SER A 210 10.17 23.94 3.33
CA SER A 210 11.24 24.04 2.33
C SER A 210 12.55 24.53 2.96
N PRO A 211 13.71 23.97 2.58
CA PRO A 211 13.90 22.95 1.52
C PRO A 211 13.81 21.49 2.02
N PHE A 212 13.58 21.27 3.30
CA PHE A 212 13.68 19.94 3.92
C PHE A 212 12.52 19.00 3.56
N ASN A 213 11.39 19.54 3.10
CA ASN A 213 10.24 18.78 2.62
C ASN A 213 10.40 18.19 1.20
N ALA A 214 11.54 18.40 0.54
CA ALA A 214 11.76 17.86 -0.80
C ALA A 214 11.74 16.32 -0.83
N LEU A 215 11.16 15.74 -1.90
CA LEU A 215 11.07 14.31 -2.16
C LEU A 215 11.73 13.95 -3.50
N PRO A 216 13.07 14.09 -3.65
CA PRO A 216 13.73 13.80 -4.91
C PRO A 216 13.47 12.34 -5.36
N PRO A 217 13.30 12.06 -6.66
CA PRO A 217 13.45 12.99 -7.78
C PRO A 217 12.15 13.73 -8.13
N PHE A 218 11.12 13.62 -7.30
CA PHE A 218 9.81 14.19 -7.56
C PHE A 218 9.80 15.70 -7.30
N THR A 219 8.89 16.39 -7.98
CA THR A 219 8.63 17.82 -7.78
C THR A 219 7.76 18.09 -6.57
N GLU A 220 6.95 17.10 -6.18
CA GLU A 220 6.07 17.14 -5.03
C GLU A 220 6.87 17.11 -3.73
N THR A 221 6.35 17.80 -2.72
CA THR A 221 6.95 17.88 -1.39
C THR A 221 6.16 17.09 -0.36
N ALA A 222 6.78 16.77 0.77
CA ALA A 222 6.18 15.93 1.80
C ALA A 222 4.84 16.46 2.33
N ASP A 223 4.73 17.77 2.53
CA ASP A 223 3.49 18.43 2.92
C ASP A 223 2.39 18.27 1.85
N GLN A 224 2.74 18.32 0.56
CA GLN A 224 1.78 18.11 -0.53
C GLN A 224 1.29 16.65 -0.59
N THR A 225 2.16 15.66 -0.35
CA THR A 225 1.74 14.26 -0.39
C THR A 225 0.94 13.85 0.85
N ILE A 226 1.17 14.48 2.00
CA ILE A 226 0.35 14.31 3.21
C ILE A 226 -1.10 14.70 2.95
N GLU A 227 -1.32 15.81 2.24
CA GLU A 227 -2.65 16.34 1.88
C GLU A 227 -3.21 15.74 0.58
N SER A 228 -2.45 14.88 -0.10
CA SER A 228 -2.89 14.30 -1.35
C SER A 228 -4.14 13.43 -1.17
N LEU A 229 -5.06 13.53 -2.13
CA LEU A 229 -6.28 12.72 -2.15
C LEU A 229 -5.95 11.32 -2.64
N VAL A 230 -5.62 10.43 -1.71
CA VAL A 230 -5.51 8.98 -1.95
C VAL A 230 -6.71 8.25 -1.36
N SER A 231 -7.11 7.14 -1.98
CA SER A 231 -8.22 6.32 -1.49
C SER A 231 -7.94 4.85 -1.72
N TYR A 232 -8.36 4.04 -0.74
CA TYR A 232 -8.37 2.58 -0.82
C TYR A 232 -9.79 2.09 -0.53
N ASP A 233 -10.17 0.93 -1.07
CA ASP A 233 -11.50 0.35 -0.90
C ASP A 233 -11.81 -0.03 0.56
N ARG A 234 -10.78 -0.20 1.40
CA ARG A 234 -10.91 -0.44 2.84
C ARG A 234 -9.82 0.24 3.67
N LEU A 235 -10.22 0.86 4.79
CA LEU A 235 -9.31 1.37 5.83
C LEU A 235 -9.52 0.60 7.14
N ASP A 236 -8.46 0.46 7.95
CA ASP A 236 -8.53 -0.18 9.27
C ASP A 236 -8.76 0.87 10.36
N LEU A 237 -9.99 1.37 10.40
CA LEU A 237 -10.45 2.29 11.43
C LEU A 237 -11.04 1.49 12.60
N PRO A 238 -10.85 1.94 13.86
CA PRO A 238 -11.59 1.38 14.99
C PRO A 238 -13.07 1.45 14.66
N SER A 239 -13.80 0.34 14.77
CA SER A 239 -15.23 0.36 14.50
C SER A 239 -15.86 1.45 15.39
N PRO A 240 -16.75 2.32 14.87
CA PRO A 240 -17.53 3.15 15.76
C PRO A 240 -18.22 2.19 16.73
N ARG A 241 -17.98 2.35 18.04
CA ARG A 241 -18.70 1.58 19.06
C ARG A 241 -20.16 1.54 18.63
N ARG A 242 -20.72 0.34 18.44
CA ARG A 242 -22.15 0.17 18.16
C ARG A 242 -22.93 0.93 19.23
N THR A 243 -23.32 2.17 18.98
CA THR A 243 -24.54 2.72 19.57
C THR A 243 -25.63 1.86 18.99
N SER A 244 -26.32 1.11 19.85
CA SER A 244 -27.45 0.28 19.47
C SER A 244 -28.45 1.13 18.70
N TRP A 245 -28.47 0.97 17.38
CA TRP A 245 -29.59 1.42 16.58
C TRP A 245 -30.80 0.64 17.06
N ARG A 246 -31.70 1.29 17.81
CA ARG A 246 -33.07 0.80 17.95
C ARG A 246 -33.60 0.72 16.52
N THR A 247 -33.96 -0.48 16.10
CA THR A 247 -34.59 -0.72 14.80
C THR A 247 -35.82 0.18 14.66
N CYS A 248 -35.93 0.89 13.54
CA CYS A 248 -37.21 1.47 13.14
C CYS A 248 -38.25 0.33 13.09
N PRO A 249 -39.48 0.54 13.60
CA PRO A 249 -40.53 -0.46 13.44
C PRO A 249 -40.82 -0.67 11.95
N GLU A 250 -40.89 -1.94 11.54
CA GLU A 250 -41.29 -2.33 10.19
C GLU A 250 -42.65 -1.71 9.83
N ALA A 251 -42.77 -1.26 8.59
CA ALA A 251 -44.05 -0.85 8.04
C ALA A 251 -45.01 -2.05 7.99
N PRO A 252 -46.31 -1.87 8.31
CA PRO A 252 -47.25 -2.98 8.31
C PRO A 252 -47.43 -3.55 6.90
N THR A 253 -47.35 -4.86 6.80
CA THR A 253 -47.57 -5.63 5.56
C THR A 253 -49.04 -5.50 5.10
N PRO A 254 -49.31 -5.41 3.78
CA PRO A 254 -50.68 -5.34 3.28
C PRO A 254 -51.39 -6.67 3.51
N SER A 255 -52.57 -6.64 4.13
CA SER A 255 -53.37 -7.84 4.35
C SER A 255 -53.85 -8.44 3.03
N ALA A 256 -53.63 -9.75 2.88
CA ALA A 256 -54.16 -10.51 1.76
C ALA A 256 -55.69 -10.50 1.82
N ARG A 257 -56.35 -9.92 0.80
CA ARG A 257 -57.78 -10.07 0.59
C ARG A 257 -58.11 -11.56 0.39
N SER A 258 -59.02 -12.06 1.21
CA SER A 258 -59.60 -13.40 1.10
C SER A 258 -60.29 -13.58 -0.26
N ARG A 259 -59.96 -14.66 -0.96
CA ARG A 259 -60.76 -15.16 -2.09
C ARG A 259 -61.97 -15.90 -1.49
N SER A 260 -63.18 -15.41 -1.77
CA SER A 260 -64.41 -16.11 -1.39
C SER A 260 -64.59 -17.38 -2.22
N ALA A 261 -64.86 -18.49 -1.54
CA ALA A 261 -65.28 -19.74 -2.14
C ALA A 261 -66.65 -19.60 -2.86
N ALA A 262 -66.78 -20.22 -4.03
CA ALA A 262 -68.04 -20.36 -4.75
C ALA A 262 -68.89 -21.49 -4.13
N PRO A 263 -70.23 -21.37 -4.08
CA PRO A 263 -71.08 -22.37 -3.45
C PRO A 263 -71.37 -23.56 -4.37
N THR A 264 -71.34 -24.74 -3.78
CA THR A 264 -71.88 -26.00 -4.28
C THR A 264 -73.37 -25.89 -4.59
N ARG A 265 -73.79 -26.33 -5.77
CA ARG A 265 -75.19 -26.67 -6.06
C ARG A 265 -75.32 -28.17 -6.20
N SER A 266 -76.01 -28.78 -5.24
CA SER A 266 -76.71 -30.04 -5.42
C SER A 266 -78.05 -29.77 -6.11
N ARG A 267 -78.45 -30.65 -7.04
CA ARG A 267 -79.85 -31.02 -7.22
C ARG A 267 -79.97 -32.37 -7.92
N SER A 268 -80.74 -33.21 -7.24
CA SER A 268 -81.42 -34.43 -7.64
C SER A 268 -82.25 -34.30 -8.91
N GLY A 269 -82.31 -35.40 -9.68
CA GLY A 269 -83.19 -35.63 -10.82
C GLY A 269 -82.61 -36.70 -11.72
#